data_AF-A0A3B8V4J7-F1
#
_entry.id   AF-A0A3B8V4J7-F1
#
_cell.length_a   1.000
_cell.length_b   1.000
_cell.length_c   1.000
_cell.angle_alpha   90.00
_cell.angle_beta   90.00
_cell.angle_gamma   90.00
#
_symmetry.space_group_name_H-M   'P 1'
#
loop_
_entity.id
_entity.type
_entity.pdbx_description
1 polymer ?
#
loop_
_entity_poly.entity_id
_entity_poly.type
_entity_poly.pdbx_seq_one_letter_code
_entity_poly.pdbx_strand_id
1 'polypeptide(L)'
;MLGKTAIVGDGDSITVFKAAGVDAFPAQDEKKAREVIRRIAKDYKIIFLTEEFARPLADFLKRFDEAPYPVILSVPSKNGSTGYGAEMLKEATERALGVNIL
;
A
#
# COMPACT_ATOMS: atom_id res chain seq x y z
N MET A 1 18.37 -7.51 10.67
CA MET A 1 17.30 -6.88 11.47
C MET A 1 15.98 -7.19 10.75
N LEU A 2 15.09 -8.01 11.31
CA LEU A 2 13.78 -8.25 10.69
C LEU A 2 12.96 -6.95 10.78
N GLY A 3 12.57 -6.38 9.64
CA GLY A 3 11.71 -5.20 9.59
C GLY A 3 10.27 -5.57 9.94
N LYS A 4 9.58 -4.76 10.76
CA LYS A 4 8.16 -4.95 11.05
C LYS A 4 7.32 -4.70 9.79
N THR A 5 6.23 -5.45 9.65
CA THR A 5 5.30 -5.35 8.52
C THR A 5 3.91 -4.99 9.02
N ALA A 6 3.25 -4.07 8.32
CA ALA A 6 1.89 -3.65 8.61
C ALA A 6 0.99 -3.81 7.38
N ILE A 7 -0.32 -3.84 7.60
CA ILE A 7 -1.33 -3.71 6.56
C ILE A 7 -2.39 -2.69 6.97
N VAL A 8 -2.81 -1.84 6.03
CA VAL A 8 -3.86 -0.84 6.18
C VAL A 8 -4.96 -1.12 5.16
N GLY A 9 -6.21 -1.18 5.60
CA GLY A 9 -7.31 -1.54 4.72
C GLY A 9 -8.66 -1.64 5.43
N ASP A 10 -9.68 -2.09 4.71
CA ASP A 10 -10.97 -2.46 5.29
C ASP A 10 -10.78 -3.58 6.32
N GLY A 11 -11.39 -3.44 7.49
CA GLY A 11 -11.11 -4.28 8.66
C GLY A 11 -11.29 -5.77 8.40
N ASP A 12 -12.34 -6.14 7.66
CA ASP A 12 -12.63 -7.53 7.31
C ASP A 12 -11.57 -8.10 6.36
N SER A 13 -11.08 -7.28 5.43
CA SER A 13 -10.11 -7.69 4.41
C SER A 13 -8.73 -7.98 5.00
N ILE A 14 -8.37 -7.29 6.09
CA ILE A 14 -6.99 -7.29 6.61
C ILE A 14 -6.80 -8.13 7.88
N THR A 15 -7.89 -8.52 8.55
CA THR A 15 -7.79 -9.17 9.87
C THR A 15 -7.03 -10.50 9.81
N VAL A 16 -7.16 -11.26 8.71
CA VAL A 16 -6.47 -12.55 8.52
C VAL A 16 -4.95 -12.43 8.56
N PHE A 17 -4.39 -11.28 8.17
CA PHE A 17 -2.94 -11.06 8.13
C PHE A 17 -2.29 -11.01 9.52
N LYS A 18 -3.07 -10.75 10.58
CA LYS A 18 -2.58 -10.85 11.96
C LYS A 18 -2.07 -12.25 12.29
N ALA A 19 -2.69 -13.29 11.75
CA ALA A 19 -2.24 -14.67 11.94
C ALA A 19 -0.85 -14.94 11.33
N ALA A 20 -0.45 -14.13 10.34
CA ALA A 20 0.87 -14.19 9.70
C ALA A 20 1.90 -13.23 10.33
N GLY A 21 1.59 -12.62 11.48
CA GLY A 21 2.50 -11.68 12.16
C GLY A 21 2.57 -10.29 11.53
N VAL A 22 1.57 -9.91 10.72
CA VAL A 22 1.45 -8.57 10.15
C VAL A 22 0.51 -7.73 11.03
N ASP A 23 0.97 -6.55 11.45
CA ASP A 23 0.15 -5.64 12.24
C ASP A 23 -0.93 -4.98 11.37
N ALA A 24 -2.19 -5.32 11.63
CA ALA A 24 -3.33 -4.83 10.84
C ALA A 24 -3.96 -3.57 11.45
N PHE A 25 -4.07 -2.52 10.64
CA PHE A 25 -4.65 -1.23 11.01
C PHE A 25 -5.87 -0.92 10.14
N PRO A 26 -7.10 -1.06 10.66
CA PRO A 26 -8.30 -0.79 9.89
C PRO A 26 -8.43 0.71 9.60
N ALA A 27 -8.90 1.04 8.39
CA ALA A 27 -9.27 2.38 7.97
C ALA A 27 -10.67 2.36 7.36
N GLN A 28 -11.48 3.37 7.68
CA GLN A 28 -12.86 3.49 7.20
C GLN A 28 -12.97 4.40 5.98
N ASP A 29 -11.98 5.28 5.76
CA ASP A 29 -11.93 6.23 4.67
C ASP A 29 -10.49 6.61 4.33
N GLU A 30 -10.33 7.36 3.23
CA GLU A 30 -9.06 7.87 2.73
C GLU A 30 -8.31 8.70 3.79
N LYS A 31 -9.03 9.59 4.49
CA LYS A 31 -8.45 10.46 5.52
C LYS A 31 -7.83 9.63 6.63
N LYS A 32 -8.53 8.60 7.09
CA LYS A 32 -8.08 7.72 8.15
C LYS A 32 -6.91 6.86 7.70
N ALA A 33 -6.96 6.32 6.48
CA ALA A 33 -5.85 5.56 5.90
C ALA A 33 -4.58 6.42 5.87
N ARG A 34 -4.69 7.67 5.39
CA ARG A 34 -3.58 8.63 5.37
C ARG A 34 -3.01 8.92 6.75
N GLU A 35 -3.87 9.17 7.74
CA GLU A 35 -3.46 9.41 9.13
C GLU A 35 -2.71 8.20 9.71
N VAL A 36 -3.22 6.98 9.49
CA VAL A 36 -2.60 5.73 9.94
C VAL A 36 -1.23 5.57 9.29
N ILE A 37 -1.12 5.69 7.97
CA ILE A 37 0.15 5.54 7.24
C ILE A 37 1.18 6.55 7.77
N ARG A 38 0.81 7.83 7.93
CA ARG A 38 1.72 8.84 8.51
C ARG A 38 2.24 8.46 9.89
N ARG A 39 1.37 7.89 10.72
CA ARG A 39 1.72 7.48 12.08
C ARG A 39 2.69 6.30 12.08
N ILE A 40 2.44 5.28 11.26
CA ILE A 40 3.20 4.02 11.30
C ILE A 40 4.43 4.01 10.39
N ALA A 41 4.56 4.95 9.44
CA ALA A 41 5.64 4.98 8.45
C ALA A 41 7.07 4.95 9.04
N LYS A 42 7.27 5.40 10.28
CA LYS A 42 8.59 5.39 10.92
C LYS A 42 8.95 4.05 11.57
N ASP A 43 7.96 3.25 11.91
CA ASP A 43 8.12 2.05 12.75
C ASP A 43 8.11 0.76 11.92
N TYR A 44 7.59 0.82 10.69
CA TYR A 44 7.43 -0.32 9.79
C TYR A 44 8.31 -0.18 8.56
N LYS A 45 8.80 -1.30 8.03
CA LYS A 45 9.61 -1.34 6.82
C LYS A 45 8.77 -1.61 5.57
N ILE A 46 7.72 -2.41 5.73
CA ILE A 46 6.76 -2.72 4.66
C ILE A 46 5.37 -2.41 5.18
N ILE A 47 4.60 -1.66 4.40
CA ILE A 47 3.20 -1.36 4.67
C ILE A 47 2.39 -1.78 3.46
N PHE A 48 1.54 -2.80 3.62
CA PHE A 48 0.54 -3.12 2.62
C PHE A 48 -0.65 -2.16 2.75
N LEU A 49 -1.21 -1.75 1.62
CA LEU A 49 -2.36 -0.86 1.56
C LEU A 49 -3.38 -1.43 0.58
N THR A 50 -4.66 -1.52 0.94
CA THR A 50 -5.67 -1.97 -0.02
C THR A 50 -5.82 -0.97 -1.18
N GLU A 51 -6.02 -1.46 -2.40
CA GLU A 51 -6.04 -0.63 -3.62
C GLU A 51 -7.07 0.52 -3.57
N GLU A 52 -8.22 0.32 -2.91
CA GLU A 52 -9.27 1.33 -2.75
C GLU A 52 -8.77 2.58 -2.02
N PHE A 53 -7.78 2.44 -1.13
CA PHE A 53 -7.13 3.55 -0.47
C PHE A 53 -5.87 4.02 -1.20
N ALA A 54 -5.17 3.10 -1.88
CA ALA A 54 -3.94 3.44 -2.59
C ALA A 54 -4.19 4.42 -3.74
N ARG A 55 -5.24 4.18 -4.55
CA ARG A 55 -5.59 5.01 -5.70
C ARG A 55 -5.86 6.48 -5.35
N PRO A 56 -6.78 6.82 -4.41
CA PRO A 56 -6.99 8.22 -4.04
C PRO A 56 -5.80 8.84 -3.30
N LEU A 57 -4.94 8.03 -2.67
CA LEU A 57 -3.76 8.51 -1.96
C LEU A 57 -2.49 8.58 -2.82
N ALA A 58 -2.54 8.32 -4.12
CA ALA A 58 -1.37 8.17 -4.98
C ALA A 58 -0.34 9.31 -4.81
N ASP A 59 -0.78 10.58 -4.80
CA ASP A 59 0.12 11.72 -4.64
C ASP A 59 0.74 11.82 -3.23
N PHE A 60 -0.01 11.41 -2.20
CA PHE A 60 0.55 11.29 -0.85
C PHE A 60 1.56 10.14 -0.76
N LEU A 61 1.35 9.04 -1.50
CA LEU A 61 2.21 7.86 -1.46
C LEU A 61 3.56 8.08 -2.16
N LYS A 62 3.60 8.86 -3.25
CA LYS A 62 4.83 9.19 -4.00
C LYS A 62 5.98 9.70 -3.12
N ARG A 63 5.68 10.38 -2.02
CA ARG A 63 6.70 10.91 -1.09
C ARG A 63 7.50 9.83 -0.37
N PHE A 64 7.00 8.60 -0.32
CA PHE A 64 7.71 7.47 0.29
C PHE A 64 8.71 6.84 -0.68
N ASP A 65 8.60 7.09 -1.98
CA ASP A 65 9.55 6.61 -3.00
C ASP A 65 10.90 7.35 -2.92
N GLU A 66 10.96 8.48 -2.21
CA GLU A 66 12.19 9.27 -1.99
C GLU A 66 13.18 8.60 -1.02
N ALA A 67 12.73 7.58 -0.27
CA ALA A 67 13.55 6.87 0.70
C ALA A 67 13.40 5.34 0.54
N PRO A 68 14.43 4.55 0.88
CA PRO A 68 14.32 3.09 0.80
C PRO A 68 13.22 2.47 1.68
N TYR A 69 12.80 3.17 2.74
CA TYR A 69 11.77 2.71 3.67
C TYR A 69 10.91 3.88 4.19
N PRO A 70 9.63 3.62 4.51
CA PRO A 70 8.92 2.36 4.32
C PRO A 70 8.57 2.10 2.84
N VAL A 71 8.56 0.83 2.44
CA VAL A 71 7.99 0.43 1.16
C VAL A 71 6.48 0.29 1.35
N ILE A 72 5.69 1.02 0.56
CA ILE A 72 4.22 0.92 0.59
C ILE A 72 3.75 0.17 -0.66
N LEU A 73 3.13 -1.00 -0.46
CA LEU A 73 2.69 -1.88 -1.54
C LEU A 73 1.17 -1.96 -1.57
N SER A 74 0.57 -1.67 -2.73
CA SER A 74 -0.87 -1.85 -2.93
C SER A 74 -1.23 -3.32 -3.09
N VAL A 75 -2.29 -3.77 -2.42
CA VAL A 75 -2.82 -5.13 -2.53
C VAL A 75 -4.33 -5.11 -2.76
N PRO A 76 -4.91 -6.09 -3.47
CA PRO A 76 -6.35 -6.25 -3.56
C PRO A 76 -7.00 -6.42 -2.18
N SER A 77 -8.27 -6.03 -2.05
CA SER A 77 -9.08 -6.34 -0.87
C SER A 77 -9.86 -7.65 -1.05
N LYS A 78 -10.74 -7.98 -0.10
CA LYS A 78 -11.69 -9.10 -0.23
C LYS A 78 -12.61 -8.97 -1.45
N ASN A 79 -12.80 -7.75 -1.97
CA ASN A 79 -13.65 -7.47 -3.12
C ASN A 79 -12.91 -7.68 -4.46
N GLY A 80 -11.64 -8.08 -4.42
CA GLY A 80 -10.80 -8.24 -5.60
C GLY A 80 -9.96 -6.99 -5.92
N SER A 81 -9.33 -7.01 -7.10
CA SER A 81 -8.50 -5.90 -7.57
C SER A 81 -9.35 -4.83 -8.26
N THR A 82 -8.98 -3.58 -8.03
CA THR A 82 -9.47 -2.39 -8.75
C THR A 82 -8.72 -2.16 -10.07
N GLY A 83 -7.67 -2.93 -10.34
CA GLY A 83 -6.75 -2.74 -11.46
C GLY A 83 -5.60 -1.76 -11.18
N TYR A 84 -5.59 -1.11 -9.99
CA TYR A 84 -4.62 -0.06 -9.67
C TYR A 84 -3.16 -0.56 -9.69
N GLY A 85 -2.88 -1.74 -9.15
CA GLY A 85 -1.52 -2.30 -9.18
C GLY A 85 -1.02 -2.54 -10.61
N ALA A 86 -1.89 -3.02 -11.51
CA ALA A 86 -1.56 -3.27 -12.90
C ALA A 86 -1.31 -1.96 -13.69
N GLU A 87 -2.15 -0.95 -13.46
CA GLU A 87 -1.95 0.41 -13.98
C GLU A 87 -0.59 0.97 -13.55
N MET A 88 -0.24 0.83 -12.26
CA MET A 88 1.03 1.33 -11.75
C MET A 88 2.24 0.63 -12.35
N LEU A 89 2.15 -0.68 -12.56
CA LEU A 89 3.20 -1.44 -13.23
C LEU A 89 3.38 -1.00 -14.68
N LYS A 90 2.28 -0.76 -15.40
CA LYS A 90 2.31 -0.23 -16.77
C LYS A 90 2.98 1.14 -16.82
N GLU A 91 2.56 2.07 -15.96
CA GLU A 91 3.16 3.42 -15.89
C GLU A 91 4.65 3.37 -15.55
N ALA A 92 5.06 2.51 -14.62
CA ALA A 92 6.46 2.34 -14.26
C ALA A 92 7.28 1.79 -15.43
N THR A 93 6.71 0.86 -16.19
CA THR A 93 7.34 0.25 -17.37
C THR A 93 7.53 1.27 -18.50
N GLU A 94 6.48 2.03 -18.82
CA GLU A 94 6.54 3.10 -19.82
C GLU A 94 7.57 4.16 -19.43
N ARG A 95 7.64 4.53 -18.15
CA ARG A 95 8.62 5.51 -17.64
C ARG A 95 10.06 5.00 -17.71
N ALA A 96 10.27 3.71 -17.42
CA ALA A 96 11.60 3.12 -17.37
C ALA A 96 12.16 2.78 -18.77
N LEU A 97 11.30 2.32 -19.69
CA LEU A 97 11.70 1.77 -20.98
C LEU A 97 11.27 2.62 -22.17
N GLY A 98 10.40 3.62 -21.97
CA GLY A 98 9.80 4.42 -23.04
C GLY A 98 8.74 3.70 -23.87
N VAL A 99 8.44 2.45 -23.52
CA VAL A 99 7.45 1.60 -24.20
C VAL A 99 6.69 0.77 -23.17
N ASN A 100 5.42 0.48 -23.47
CA ASN A 100 4.67 -0.53 -22.73
C ASN A 100 5.00 -1.92 -23.27
N ILE A 101 5.48 -2.81 -22.40
CA ILE A 101 5.79 -4.22 -22.73
C ILE A 101 4.83 -5.21 -22.06
N LEU A 102 3.76 -4.72 -21.42
CA LEU A 102 2.72 -5.48 -20.73
C LEU A 102 1.37 -5.40 -21.43
#